data_AF-A0A7V2AID4-F1
#
_entry.id   AF-A0A7V2AID4-F1
#
_cell.length_a   1.000
_cell.length_b   1.000
_cell.length_c   1.000
_cell.angle_alpha   90.00
_cell.angle_beta   90.00
_cell.angle_gamma   90.00
#
_symmetry.space_group_name_H-M   'P 1'
#
loop_
_entity.id
_entity.type
_entity.pdbx_description
1 polymer ?
#
loop_
_entity_poly.entity_id
_entity_poly.type
_entity_poly.pdbx_seq_one_letter_code
_entity_poly.pdbx_strand_id
1 'polypeptide(L)'
;MEKSVGVFWRGEGPTWLVLIATFLCWAGLIIFHQIIPWYLLMIGGGVVAALHASLVHESVHCLRTAPGIKRVPDWLRSALFFLPVGLWFPYFTYVRSHTAHHRDAWLTDPDQDPESFYWRQQDWHGLNRVVKMIMIANQTFAGRMILGPFIVLSWLIKYELGCLLINAKGVRRTWALHVAGIALLFALVSAGAGMPWWQYVLFFAYPGLVLSLIRSF
;
A
#
# COMPACT_ATOMS: atom_id res chain seq x y z
N MET A 1 18.16 28.13 -21.77
CA MET A 1 16.70 28.38 -21.79
C MET A 1 16.02 27.30 -20.97
N GLU A 2 15.79 27.58 -19.70
CA GLU A 2 15.02 26.72 -18.81
C GLU A 2 13.55 26.83 -19.26
N LYS A 3 13.00 25.80 -19.92
CA LYS A 3 11.58 25.79 -20.28
C LYS A 3 10.80 25.90 -18.98
N SER A 4 9.98 26.94 -18.84
CA SER A 4 9.11 27.11 -17.68
C SER A 4 8.21 25.88 -17.59
N VAL A 5 8.53 24.98 -16.68
CA VAL A 5 7.67 23.84 -16.35
C VAL A 5 6.33 24.43 -15.93
N GLY A 6 5.28 24.19 -16.72
CA GLY A 6 3.97 24.83 -16.55
C GLY A 6 3.33 24.54 -15.19
N VAL A 7 2.38 25.38 -14.76
CA VAL A 7 1.69 25.25 -13.47
C VAL A 7 1.09 23.86 -13.26
N PHE A 8 0.56 23.24 -14.32
CA PHE A 8 0.07 21.86 -14.31
C PHE A 8 1.12 20.86 -13.81
N TRP A 9 2.35 20.95 -14.32
CA TRP A 9 3.43 20.04 -13.96
C TRP A 9 3.98 20.34 -12.57
N ARG A 10 4.14 21.62 -12.20
CA ARG A 10 4.58 22.02 -10.85
C ARG A 10 3.56 21.66 -9.77
N GLY A 11 2.28 21.61 -10.13
CA GLY A 11 1.16 21.27 -9.26
C GLY A 11 0.82 19.77 -9.23
N GLU A 12 1.70 18.88 -9.70
CA GLU A 12 1.48 17.43 -9.69
C GLU A 12 0.27 16.99 -10.54
N GLY A 13 -0.06 17.73 -11.60
CA GLY A 13 -1.20 17.47 -12.47
C GLY A 13 -1.33 16.03 -12.97
N PRO A 14 -0.24 15.37 -13.44
CA PRO A 14 -0.28 13.95 -13.80
C PRO A 14 -0.72 13.04 -12.64
N THR A 15 -0.20 13.29 -11.43
CA THR A 15 -0.54 12.54 -10.22
C THR A 15 -2.03 12.69 -9.87
N TRP A 16 -2.57 13.90 -9.99
CA TRP A 16 -4.00 14.15 -9.80
C TRP A 16 -4.86 13.43 -10.85
N LEU A 17 -4.45 13.41 -12.12
CA LEU A 17 -5.17 12.67 -13.17
C LEU A 17 -5.17 11.17 -12.89
N VAL A 18 -4.04 10.60 -12.50
CA VAL A 18 -3.93 9.17 -12.16
C VAL A 18 -4.78 8.86 -10.92
N LEU A 19 -4.82 9.74 -9.92
CA LEU A 19 -5.68 9.58 -8.74
C LEU A 19 -7.15 9.52 -9.12
N ILE A 20 -7.63 10.48 -9.90
CA ILE A 20 -9.03 10.54 -10.35
C ILE A 20 -9.35 9.31 -11.20
N ALA A 21 -8.50 8.98 -12.17
CA ALA A 21 -8.69 7.81 -13.02
C ALA A 21 -8.72 6.51 -12.21
N THR A 22 -7.86 6.36 -11.21
CA THR A 22 -7.82 5.18 -10.33
C THR A 22 -9.13 5.03 -9.57
N PHE A 23 -9.67 6.09 -8.98
CA PHE A 23 -10.95 6.01 -8.27
C PHE A 23 -12.15 5.80 -9.20
N LEU A 24 -12.15 6.39 -10.41
CA LEU A 24 -13.19 6.14 -11.40
C LEU A 24 -13.18 4.68 -11.89
N CYS A 25 -11.99 4.14 -12.18
CA CYS A 25 -11.83 2.74 -12.54
C CYS A 25 -12.23 1.82 -11.38
N TRP A 26 -11.82 2.13 -10.16
CA TRP A 26 -12.24 1.38 -8.96
C TRP A 26 -13.76 1.35 -8.82
N ALA A 27 -14.42 2.51 -8.87
CA ALA A 27 -15.87 2.64 -8.80
C ALA A 27 -16.57 1.87 -9.93
N GLY A 28 -16.08 2.03 -11.17
CA GLY A 28 -16.61 1.30 -12.32
C GLY A 28 -16.51 -0.21 -12.16
N LEU A 29 -15.36 -0.73 -11.74
CA LEU A 29 -15.16 -2.17 -11.54
C LEU A 29 -16.07 -2.74 -10.45
N ILE A 30 -16.30 -2.02 -9.34
CA ILE A 30 -17.19 -2.51 -8.28
C ILE A 30 -18.67 -2.39 -8.69
N ILE A 31 -19.08 -1.33 -9.39
CA ILE A 31 -20.47 -1.13 -9.83
C ILE A 31 -20.86 -2.16 -10.91
N PHE A 32 -19.97 -2.41 -11.88
CA PHE A 32 -20.24 -3.30 -13.01
C PHE A 32 -19.73 -4.73 -12.79
N HIS A 33 -19.39 -5.13 -11.56
CA HIS A 33 -18.74 -6.41 -11.28
C HIS A 33 -19.52 -7.64 -11.76
N GLN A 34 -20.86 -7.58 -11.79
CA GLN A 34 -21.71 -8.72 -12.18
C GLN A 34 -21.65 -9.02 -13.69
N ILE A 35 -21.29 -8.04 -14.52
CA ILE A 35 -21.20 -8.20 -15.98
C ILE A 35 -19.77 -8.36 -16.48
N ILE A 36 -18.78 -8.11 -15.61
CA ILE A 36 -17.36 -8.27 -15.93
C ILE A 36 -16.95 -9.73 -15.65
N PRO A 37 -16.40 -10.46 -16.63
CA PRO A 37 -15.84 -11.78 -16.37
C PRO A 37 -14.81 -11.75 -15.24
N TRP A 38 -14.86 -12.73 -14.34
CA TRP A 38 -14.08 -12.72 -13.09
C TRP A 38 -12.58 -12.51 -13.29
N TYR A 39 -11.99 -13.03 -14.37
CA TYR A 39 -10.56 -12.88 -14.66
C TYR A 39 -10.20 -11.45 -15.08
N LEU A 40 -11.06 -10.76 -15.82
CA LEU A 40 -10.87 -9.33 -16.15
C LEU A 40 -11.07 -8.47 -14.91
N LEU A 41 -12.03 -8.81 -14.05
CA LEU A 41 -12.24 -8.14 -12.77
C LEU A 41 -11.03 -8.29 -11.86
N MET A 42 -10.43 -9.49 -11.80
CA MET A 42 -9.21 -9.74 -11.02
C MET A 42 -8.00 -8.98 -11.54
N ILE A 43 -7.79 -8.94 -12.86
CA ILE A 43 -6.69 -8.18 -13.47
C ILE A 43 -6.91 -6.68 -13.24
N GLY A 44 -8.09 -6.17 -13.58
CA GLY A 44 -8.43 -4.75 -13.42
C GLY A 44 -8.38 -4.31 -11.96
N GLY A 45 -8.99 -5.09 -11.06
CA GLY A 45 -9.03 -4.81 -9.64
C GLY A 45 -7.65 -4.85 -9.00
N GLY A 46 -6.82 -5.83 -9.36
CA GLY A 46 -5.42 -5.92 -8.94
C GLY A 46 -4.60 -4.72 -9.41
N VAL A 47 -4.69 -4.34 -10.69
CA VAL A 47 -3.99 -3.17 -11.25
C VAL A 47 -4.43 -1.89 -10.56
N VAL A 48 -5.74 -1.68 -10.37
CA VAL A 48 -6.29 -0.50 -9.69
C VAL A 48 -5.81 -0.44 -8.24
N ALA A 49 -5.83 -1.55 -7.51
CA ALA A 49 -5.34 -1.60 -6.13
C ALA A 49 -3.82 -1.33 -6.04
N ALA A 50 -3.03 -1.86 -6.98
CA ALA A 50 -1.59 -1.60 -7.07
C ALA A 50 -1.27 -0.15 -7.46
N LEU A 51 -2.04 0.45 -8.39
CA LEU A 51 -1.93 1.87 -8.74
C LEU A 51 -2.29 2.76 -7.56
N HIS A 52 -3.35 2.43 -6.81
CA HIS A 52 -3.67 3.13 -5.57
C HIS A 52 -2.52 3.02 -4.56
N ALA A 53 -1.91 1.84 -4.39
CA ALA A 53 -0.74 1.69 -3.52
C ALA A 53 0.47 2.54 -4.00
N SER A 54 0.67 2.66 -5.31
CA SER A 54 1.67 3.58 -5.89
C SER A 54 1.34 5.05 -5.64
N LEU A 55 0.06 5.44 -5.67
CA LEU A 55 -0.36 6.81 -5.32
C LEU A 55 -0.20 7.07 -3.81
N VAL A 56 -0.41 6.07 -2.96
CA VAL A 56 -0.10 6.15 -1.52
C VAL A 56 1.41 6.34 -1.31
N HIS A 57 2.26 5.59 -2.00
CA HIS A 57 3.71 5.80 -2.05
C HIS A 57 4.04 7.24 -2.45
N GLU A 58 3.49 7.69 -3.57
CA GLU A 58 3.71 9.02 -4.11
C GLU A 58 3.21 10.14 -3.17
N SER A 59 2.16 9.89 -2.40
CA SER A 59 1.66 10.84 -1.42
C SER A 59 2.69 11.18 -0.34
N VAL A 60 3.63 10.27 -0.07
CA VAL A 60 4.74 10.48 0.86
C VAL A 60 5.80 11.38 0.24
N HIS A 61 5.99 11.33 -1.08
CA HIS A 61 7.03 12.03 -1.84
C HIS A 61 6.55 13.32 -2.51
N CYS A 62 5.72 13.22 -3.55
CA CYS A 62 5.51 14.29 -4.52
C CYS A 62 4.36 15.23 -4.16
N LEU A 63 3.39 14.77 -3.34
CA LEU A 63 2.43 15.68 -2.71
C LEU A 63 3.07 16.58 -1.62
N ARG A 64 4.40 16.53 -1.43
CA ARG A 64 5.20 17.40 -0.55
C ARG A 64 5.86 18.62 -1.23
N THR A 65 5.49 18.92 -2.48
CA THR A 65 5.76 20.16 -3.27
C THR A 65 7.12 20.40 -3.94
N ALA A 66 7.03 20.97 -5.15
CA ALA A 66 8.08 21.69 -5.86
C ALA A 66 8.30 23.12 -5.32
N PRO A 67 9.45 23.78 -5.60
CA PRO A 67 9.72 25.15 -5.15
C PRO A 67 8.65 26.16 -5.59
N GLY A 68 8.11 26.94 -4.65
CA GLY A 68 7.18 28.04 -4.93
C GLY A 68 5.68 27.71 -4.93
N ILE A 69 5.28 26.46 -4.67
CA ILE A 69 3.86 26.06 -4.48
C ILE A 69 3.65 25.62 -3.03
N LYS A 70 2.49 25.95 -2.45
CA LYS A 70 2.12 25.50 -1.10
C LYS A 70 1.88 23.98 -1.10
N ARG A 71 2.54 23.28 -0.17
CA ARG A 71 2.36 21.84 0.08
C ARG A 71 0.89 21.47 0.20
N VAL A 72 0.49 20.33 -0.38
CA VAL A 72 -0.84 19.76 -0.17
C VAL A 72 -1.03 19.51 1.34
N PRO A 73 -2.04 20.11 1.99
CA PRO A 73 -2.20 19.99 3.43
C PRO A 73 -2.34 18.52 3.87
N ASP A 74 -1.77 18.20 5.04
CA ASP A 74 -1.76 16.83 5.55
C ASP A 74 -3.15 16.25 5.76
N TRP A 75 -4.13 17.09 6.14
CA TRP A 75 -5.52 16.67 6.29
C TRP A 75 -6.13 16.24 4.96
N LEU A 76 -5.82 16.93 3.85
CA LEU A 76 -6.35 16.61 2.53
C LEU A 76 -5.71 15.33 2.00
N ARG A 77 -4.38 15.18 2.12
CA ARG A 77 -3.70 13.92 1.75
C ARG A 77 -4.28 12.75 2.54
N SER A 78 -4.45 12.93 3.85
CA SER A 78 -5.04 11.91 4.70
C SER A 78 -6.46 11.55 4.26
N ALA A 79 -7.29 12.54 3.90
CA ALA A 79 -8.65 12.28 3.42
C ALA A 79 -8.68 11.51 2.08
N LEU A 80 -7.78 11.84 1.15
CA LEU A 80 -7.69 11.19 -0.16
C LEU A 80 -7.25 9.72 -0.08
N PHE A 81 -6.37 9.40 0.87
CA PHE A 81 -5.78 8.06 1.02
C PHE A 81 -6.26 7.32 2.28
N PHE A 82 -7.27 7.87 2.97
CA PHE A 82 -7.90 7.23 4.13
C PHE A 82 -8.65 5.95 3.73
N LEU A 83 -9.25 5.93 2.53
CA LEU A 83 -9.95 4.75 2.01
C LEU A 83 -8.92 3.69 1.59
N PRO A 84 -8.83 2.55 2.30
CA PRO A 84 -7.78 1.57 2.05
C PRO A 84 -8.18 0.65 0.90
N VAL A 85 -8.11 1.13 -0.35
CA VAL A 85 -8.48 0.32 -1.54
C VAL A 85 -7.77 -1.04 -1.56
N GLY A 86 -6.49 -1.08 -1.16
CA GLY A 86 -5.72 -2.31 -1.02
C GLY A 86 -5.96 -3.10 0.26
N LEU A 87 -6.82 -2.66 1.17
CA LEU A 87 -7.24 -3.27 2.44
C LEU A 87 -6.16 -3.40 3.55
N TRP A 88 -4.94 -3.80 3.19
CA TRP A 88 -4.02 -4.43 4.14
C TRP A 88 -3.28 -3.46 5.07
N PHE A 89 -2.80 -2.33 4.55
CA PHE A 89 -1.88 -1.44 5.26
C PHE A 89 -2.57 -0.15 5.73
N PRO A 90 -2.50 0.20 7.02
CA PRO A 90 -2.91 1.52 7.49
C PRO A 90 -2.07 2.63 6.85
N TYR A 91 -2.73 3.65 6.29
CA TYR A 91 -2.06 4.77 5.61
C TYR A 91 -0.98 5.43 6.48
N PHE A 92 -1.28 5.73 7.75
CA PHE A 92 -0.30 6.37 8.64
C PHE A 92 0.84 5.43 9.07
N THR A 93 0.61 4.12 9.12
CA THR A 93 1.67 3.14 9.35
C THR A 93 2.63 3.13 8.16
N TYR A 94 2.08 3.13 6.94
CA TYR A 94 2.87 3.22 5.72
C TYR A 94 3.66 4.53 5.61
N VAL A 95 3.03 5.69 5.87
CA VAL A 95 3.73 6.99 5.88
C VAL A 95 4.91 6.96 6.86
N ARG A 96 4.72 6.36 8.04
CA ARG A 96 5.77 6.27 9.06
C ARG A 96 6.89 5.31 8.66
N SER A 97 6.58 4.09 8.20
CA SER A 97 7.60 3.13 7.76
C SER A 97 8.41 3.69 6.60
N HIS A 98 7.70 4.22 5.60
CA HIS A 98 8.33 4.63 4.37
C HIS A 98 9.16 5.91 4.55
N THR A 99 8.71 6.84 5.40
CA THR A 99 9.55 7.99 5.77
C THR A 99 10.83 7.56 6.52
N ALA A 100 10.81 6.44 7.25
CA ALA A 100 12.00 5.91 7.91
C ALA A 100 12.92 5.15 6.94
N HIS A 101 12.37 4.42 5.97
CA HIS A 101 13.10 3.77 4.89
C HIS A 101 13.91 4.76 4.03
N HIS A 102 13.32 5.92 3.69
CA HIS A 102 13.99 7.00 2.93
C HIS A 102 15.04 7.79 3.72
N ARG A 103 15.58 7.22 4.80
CA ARG A 103 16.77 7.75 5.46
C ARG A 103 17.99 7.13 4.81
N ASP A 104 18.51 7.78 3.78
CA ASP A 104 19.59 7.28 2.91
C ASP A 104 20.75 6.59 3.65
N ALA A 105 21.15 7.12 4.81
CA ALA A 105 22.24 6.56 5.63
C ALA A 105 22.00 5.11 6.11
N TRP A 106 20.75 4.67 6.11
CA TRP A 106 20.29 3.40 6.66
C TRP A 106 19.58 2.52 5.63
N LEU A 107 19.56 2.93 4.36
CA LEU A 107 18.87 2.18 3.32
C LEU A 107 19.41 0.75 3.27
N THR A 108 18.52 -0.25 3.23
CA THR A 108 18.82 -1.69 3.27
C THR A 108 19.37 -2.23 4.60
N ASP A 109 19.60 -1.40 5.61
CA ASP A 109 20.06 -1.84 6.92
C ASP A 109 18.97 -2.66 7.64
N PRO A 110 19.22 -3.92 8.02
CA PRO A 110 18.20 -4.80 8.58
C PRO A 110 17.68 -4.37 9.97
N ASP A 111 18.35 -3.45 10.67
CA ASP A 111 17.95 -2.95 11.98
C ASP A 111 17.23 -1.59 11.89
N GLN A 112 17.63 -0.75 10.94
CA GLN A 112 17.17 0.63 10.86
C GLN A 112 16.14 0.85 9.76
N ASP A 113 16.19 0.09 8.67
CA ASP A 113 15.27 0.19 7.55
C ASP A 113 14.08 -0.77 7.75
N PRO A 114 12.87 -0.24 8.01
CA PRO A 114 11.69 -1.06 8.25
C PRO A 114 11.19 -1.80 7.00
N GLU A 115 11.73 -1.48 5.82
CA GLU A 115 11.39 -2.10 4.54
C GLU A 115 12.56 -2.96 3.99
N SER A 116 13.62 -3.18 4.79
CA SER A 116 14.74 -4.03 4.39
C SER A 116 14.34 -5.50 4.26
N PHE A 117 14.77 -6.11 3.15
CA PHE A 117 14.70 -7.56 2.93
C PHE A 117 15.97 -8.31 3.34
N TYR A 118 16.98 -7.61 3.87
CA TYR A 118 18.22 -8.21 4.32
C TYR A 118 18.10 -8.79 5.73
N TRP A 119 18.95 -9.77 6.00
CA TRP A 119 19.06 -10.40 7.31
C TRP A 119 20.47 -10.20 7.81
N ARG A 120 20.63 -9.92 9.11
CA ARG A 120 21.94 -10.10 9.75
C ARG A 120 22.34 -11.56 9.66
N GLN A 121 23.64 -11.79 9.51
CA GLN A 121 24.19 -13.14 9.43
C GLN A 121 23.77 -14.00 10.63
N GLN A 122 23.87 -13.46 11.85
CA GLN A 122 23.46 -14.16 13.08
C GLN A 122 21.96 -14.52 13.10
N ASP A 123 21.10 -13.58 12.70
CA ASP A 123 19.65 -13.78 12.69
C ASP A 123 19.30 -14.85 11.66
N TRP A 124 19.91 -14.79 10.47
CA TRP A 124 19.77 -15.82 9.45
C TRP A 124 20.23 -17.18 9.96
N HIS A 125 21.39 -17.30 10.60
CA HIS A 125 21.86 -18.58 11.13
C HIS A 125 20.91 -19.14 12.20
N GLY A 126 20.32 -18.28 13.04
CA GLY A 126 19.34 -18.64 14.06
C GLY A 126 17.98 -19.11 13.52
N LEU A 127 17.64 -18.85 12.25
CA LEU A 127 16.41 -19.35 11.66
C LEU A 127 16.41 -20.87 11.52
N ASN A 128 15.28 -21.50 11.84
CA ASN A 128 15.07 -22.92 11.58
C ASN A 128 15.01 -23.21 10.08
N ARG A 129 15.19 -24.48 9.70
CA ARG A 129 15.29 -24.91 8.29
C ARG A 129 14.04 -24.58 7.48
N VAL A 130 12.85 -24.70 8.07
CA VAL A 130 11.57 -24.43 7.39
C VAL A 130 11.44 -22.96 7.05
N VAL A 131 11.74 -22.06 7.99
CA VAL A 131 11.67 -20.61 7.76
C VAL A 131 12.69 -20.20 6.70
N LYS A 132 13.93 -20.72 6.76
CA LYS A 132 14.93 -20.48 5.70
C LYS A 132 14.41 -20.88 4.32
N MET A 133 13.80 -22.07 4.21
CA MET A 133 13.22 -22.53 2.94
C MET A 133 12.09 -21.62 2.44
N ILE A 134 11.20 -21.17 3.32
CA ILE A 134 10.12 -20.24 2.95
C ILE A 134 10.70 -18.91 2.45
N MET A 135 11.69 -18.35 3.17
CA MET A 135 12.34 -17.09 2.77
C MET A 135 13.09 -17.22 1.45
N ILE A 136 13.81 -18.33 1.22
CA ILE A 136 14.48 -18.61 -0.06
C ILE A 136 13.45 -18.77 -1.19
N ALA A 137 12.38 -19.54 -0.97
CA ALA A 137 11.33 -19.72 -1.95
C ALA A 137 10.68 -18.39 -2.35
N ASN A 138 10.47 -17.48 -1.38
CA ASN A 138 9.95 -16.14 -1.60
C ASN A 138 10.85 -15.25 -2.49
N GLN A 139 12.13 -15.61 -2.68
CA GLN A 139 13.01 -14.92 -3.63
C GLN A 139 12.76 -15.30 -5.10
N THR A 140 11.95 -16.33 -5.36
CA THR A 140 11.48 -16.64 -6.71
C THR A 140 10.22 -15.83 -7.05
N PHE A 141 9.95 -15.62 -8.34
CA PHE A 141 8.74 -14.93 -8.78
C PHE A 141 7.45 -15.61 -8.28
N ALA A 142 7.32 -16.92 -8.51
CA ALA A 142 6.16 -17.68 -8.05
C ALA A 142 6.03 -17.71 -6.52
N GLY A 143 7.17 -17.87 -5.82
CA GLY A 143 7.19 -17.81 -4.37
C GLY A 143 6.79 -16.44 -3.84
N ARG A 144 7.23 -15.34 -4.46
CA ARG A 144 6.82 -13.98 -4.09
C ARG A 144 5.31 -13.77 -4.26
N MET A 145 4.73 -14.27 -5.35
CA MET A 145 3.30 -14.17 -5.60
C MET A 145 2.47 -14.91 -4.56
N ILE A 146 2.91 -16.12 -4.17
CA ILE A 146 2.14 -16.98 -3.28
C ILE A 146 2.44 -16.67 -1.81
N LEU A 147 3.72 -16.65 -1.43
CA LEU A 147 4.19 -16.53 -0.04
C LEU A 147 4.35 -15.08 0.41
N GLY A 148 4.75 -14.19 -0.50
CA GLY A 148 5.06 -12.79 -0.21
C GLY A 148 3.95 -12.06 0.56
N PRO A 149 2.67 -12.12 0.12
CA PRO A 149 1.56 -11.53 0.87
C PRO A 149 1.49 -12.01 2.32
N PHE A 150 1.63 -13.31 2.57
CA PHE A 150 1.55 -13.85 3.93
C PHE A 150 2.75 -13.42 4.78
N ILE A 151 3.95 -13.38 4.19
CA ILE A 151 5.16 -12.95 4.88
C ILE A 151 5.04 -11.48 5.31
N VAL A 152 4.73 -10.58 4.38
CA VAL A 152 4.66 -9.13 4.68
C VAL A 152 3.54 -8.82 5.68
N LEU A 153 2.39 -9.47 5.56
CA LEU A 153 1.28 -9.27 6.50
C LEU A 153 1.61 -9.83 7.89
N SER A 154 2.32 -10.95 7.97
CA SER A 154 2.76 -11.50 9.25
C SER A 154 3.72 -10.56 9.98
N TRP A 155 4.64 -9.90 9.25
CA TRP A 155 5.56 -8.91 9.80
C TRP A 155 4.82 -7.64 10.24
N LEU A 156 3.91 -7.13 9.41
CA LEU A 156 3.05 -6.00 9.75
C LEU A 156 2.28 -6.26 11.05
N ILE A 157 1.61 -7.41 11.14
CA ILE A 157 0.82 -7.79 12.32
C ILE A 157 1.72 -7.86 13.55
N LYS A 158 2.84 -8.58 13.47
CA LYS A 158 3.77 -8.72 14.61
C LYS A 158 4.27 -7.36 15.11
N TYR A 159 4.69 -6.49 14.19
CA TYR A 159 5.22 -5.18 14.53
C TYR A 159 4.14 -4.25 15.12
N GLU A 160 2.98 -4.16 14.47
CA GLU A 160 1.90 -3.26 14.90
C GLU A 160 1.24 -3.72 16.19
N LEU A 161 1.13 -5.04 16.43
CA LEU A 161 0.70 -5.57 17.74
C LEU A 161 1.68 -5.16 18.84
N GLY A 162 2.99 -5.26 18.63
CA GLY A 162 4.00 -4.77 19.57
C GLY A 162 3.80 -3.28 19.89
N CYS A 163 3.59 -2.46 18.87
CA CYS A 163 3.30 -1.04 19.00
C CYS A 163 2.01 -0.78 19.79
N LEU A 164 0.94 -1.56 19.56
CA LEU A 164 -0.32 -1.46 20.30
C LEU A 164 -0.16 -1.81 21.78
N LEU A 165 0.60 -2.87 22.09
CA LEU A 165 0.86 -3.34 23.45
C LEU A 165 1.58 -2.29 24.29
N ILE A 166 2.60 -1.62 23.72
CA ILE A 166 3.34 -0.54 24.39
C ILE A 166 2.67 0.84 24.24
N ASN A 167 1.49 0.90 23.61
CA ASN A 167 0.78 2.14 23.28
C ASN A 167 1.66 3.19 22.60
N ALA A 168 2.41 2.78 21.58
CA ALA A 168 3.26 3.66 20.79
C ALA A 168 2.46 4.86 20.27
N LYS A 169 3.10 6.04 20.25
CA LYS A 169 2.41 7.30 19.93
C LYS A 169 1.63 7.20 18.61
N GLY A 170 0.33 7.45 18.69
CA GLY A 170 -0.57 7.50 17.53
C GLY A 170 -1.06 6.15 17.00
N VAL A 171 -0.52 5.01 17.45
CA VAL A 171 -0.85 3.68 16.90
C VAL A 171 -2.36 3.37 16.97
N ARG A 172 -3.00 3.63 18.11
CA ARG A 172 -4.44 3.38 18.29
C ARG A 172 -5.29 4.24 17.35
N ARG A 173 -4.91 5.51 17.17
CA ARG A 173 -5.59 6.41 16.24
C ARG A 173 -5.43 5.92 14.80
N THR A 174 -4.23 5.50 14.41
CA THR A 174 -3.94 4.95 13.08
C THR A 174 -4.83 3.75 12.78
N TRP A 175 -4.92 2.79 13.71
CA TRP A 175 -5.76 1.60 13.53
C TRP A 175 -7.25 1.91 13.60
N ALA A 176 -7.69 2.82 14.47
CA ALA A 176 -9.09 3.26 14.50
C ALA A 176 -9.51 3.88 13.15
N LEU A 177 -8.65 4.73 12.57
CA LEU A 177 -8.88 5.31 11.25
C LEU A 177 -8.86 4.23 10.16
N HIS A 178 -7.92 3.29 10.20
CA HIS A 178 -7.89 2.19 9.23
C HIS A 178 -9.14 1.33 9.28
N VAL A 179 -9.59 0.93 10.48
CA VAL A 179 -10.83 0.16 10.68
C VAL A 179 -12.04 0.93 10.18
N ALA A 180 -12.12 2.24 10.47
CA ALA A 180 -13.19 3.09 9.93
C ALA A 180 -13.13 3.18 8.40
N GLY A 181 -11.93 3.23 7.81
CA GLY A 181 -11.70 3.20 6.37
C GLY A 181 -12.13 1.88 5.73
N ILE A 182 -11.82 0.74 6.36
CA ILE A 182 -12.27 -0.59 5.93
C ILE A 182 -13.81 -0.67 6.00
N ALA A 183 -14.41 -0.17 7.09
CA ALA A 183 -15.86 -0.16 7.24
C ALA A 183 -16.52 0.68 6.14
N LEU A 184 -15.98 1.86 5.84
CA LEU A 184 -16.45 2.70 4.73
C LEU A 184 -16.25 2.02 3.38
N LEU A 185 -15.10 1.37 3.16
CA LEU A 185 -14.81 0.62 1.95
C LEU A 185 -15.86 -0.46 1.71
N PHE A 186 -16.14 -1.31 2.71
CA PHE A 186 -17.15 -2.36 2.56
C PHE A 186 -18.58 -1.84 2.56
N ALA A 187 -18.86 -0.69 3.17
CA ALA A 187 -20.15 -0.02 2.99
C ALA A 187 -20.35 0.38 1.52
N LEU A 188 -19.33 0.95 0.86
CA LEU A 188 -19.42 1.30 -0.57
C LEU A 188 -19.46 0.05 -1.47
N VAL A 189 -18.61 -0.94 -1.21
CA VAL A 189 -18.47 -2.15 -2.03
C VAL A 189 -19.66 -3.09 -1.87
N SER A 190 -19.99 -3.47 -0.64
CA SER A 190 -21.00 -4.50 -0.37
C SER A 190 -22.39 -3.92 -0.22
N ALA A 191 -22.58 -2.84 0.54
CA ALA A 191 -23.91 -2.25 0.69
C ALA A 191 -24.26 -1.33 -0.51
N GLY A 192 -23.29 -0.59 -1.04
CA GLY A 192 -23.50 0.34 -2.16
C GLY A 192 -23.55 -0.35 -3.53
N ALA A 193 -22.51 -1.13 -3.87
CA ALA A 193 -22.38 -1.76 -5.18
C ALA A 193 -22.88 -3.22 -5.22
N GLY A 194 -23.27 -3.80 -4.08
CA GLY A 194 -23.75 -5.19 -4.00
C GLY A 194 -22.68 -6.26 -4.20
N MET A 195 -21.39 -5.89 -4.25
CA MET A 195 -20.29 -6.85 -4.41
C MET A 195 -20.03 -7.55 -3.08
N PRO A 196 -20.05 -8.90 -3.02
CA PRO A 196 -19.67 -9.63 -1.82
C PRO A 196 -18.24 -9.27 -1.38
N TRP A 197 -18.03 -9.04 -0.09
CA TRP A 197 -16.72 -8.63 0.46
C TRP A 197 -15.58 -9.58 0.06
N TRP A 198 -15.85 -10.89 -0.05
CA TRP A 198 -14.86 -11.89 -0.44
C TRP A 198 -14.40 -11.73 -1.90
N GLN A 199 -15.28 -11.28 -2.80
CA GLN A 199 -14.91 -10.98 -4.19
C GLN A 199 -13.94 -9.80 -4.23
N TYR A 200 -14.19 -8.78 -3.42
CA TYR A 200 -13.29 -7.64 -3.31
C TYR A 200 -11.90 -8.07 -2.82
N VAL A 201 -11.85 -8.91 -1.79
CA VAL A 201 -10.59 -9.45 -1.27
C VAL A 201 -9.84 -10.24 -2.36
N LEU A 202 -10.54 -11.12 -3.07
CA LEU A 202 -9.94 -12.01 -4.07
C LEU A 202 -9.52 -11.30 -5.36
N PHE A 203 -10.31 -10.32 -5.82
CA PHE A 203 -10.13 -9.68 -7.13
C PHE A 203 -9.45 -8.31 -7.06
N PHE A 204 -9.36 -7.69 -5.89
CA PHE A 204 -8.69 -6.39 -5.71
C PHE A 204 -7.55 -6.49 -4.70
N ALA A 205 -7.86 -6.80 -3.44
CA ALA A 205 -6.91 -6.66 -2.34
C ALA A 205 -5.71 -7.63 -2.49
N TYR A 206 -5.97 -8.92 -2.73
CA TYR A 206 -4.91 -9.91 -2.89
C TYR A 206 -4.04 -9.67 -4.15
N PRO A 207 -4.60 -9.59 -5.37
CA PRO A 207 -3.77 -9.36 -6.56
C PRO A 207 -3.07 -8.00 -6.54
N GLY A 208 -3.68 -6.96 -5.94
CA GLY A 208 -3.03 -5.67 -5.75
C GLY A 208 -1.80 -5.73 -4.84
N LEU A 209 -1.88 -6.51 -3.75
CA LEU A 209 -0.73 -6.76 -2.88
C LEU A 209 0.36 -7.54 -3.60
N VAL A 210 -0.01 -8.61 -4.32
CA VAL A 210 0.93 -9.41 -5.13
C VAL A 210 1.67 -8.54 -6.14
N LEU A 211 0.96 -7.74 -6.92
CA LEU A 211 1.57 -6.84 -7.91
C LEU A 211 2.50 -5.81 -7.25
N SER A 212 2.11 -5.27 -6.09
CA SER A 212 2.96 -4.34 -5.34
C SER A 212 4.27 -4.99 -4.88
N LEU A 213 4.23 -6.25 -4.44
CA LEU A 213 5.39 -7.00 -3.97
C LEU A 213 6.35 -7.43 -5.09
N ILE A 214 5.88 -7.52 -6.33
CA ILE A 214 6.74 -7.83 -7.49
C ILE A 214 7.44 -6.57 -8.01
N ARG A 215 6.79 -5.41 -7.85
CA ARG A 215 7.31 -4.08 -8.24
C ARG A 215 8.37 -3.56 -7.29
N SER A 216 8.17 -3.74 -5.99
CA SER A 216 8.98 -3.12 -4.94
C SER A 216 10.13 -4.03 -4.52
N PHE A 217 11.36 -3.53 -4.69
CA PHE A 217 12.59 -4.04 -4.08
C PHE A 217 13.22 -2.93 -3.25
#